data_AF-X1RLA5-F1
#
_entry.id   AF-X1RLA5-F1
#
_cell.length_a   1.000
_cell.length_b   1.000
_cell.length_c   1.000
_cell.angle_alpha   90.00
_cell.angle_beta   90.00
_cell.angle_gamma   90.00
#
_symmetry.space_group_name_H-M   'P 1'
#
loop_
_entity.id
_entity.type
_entity.pdbx_description
1 polymer ?
#
loop_
_entity_poly.entity_id
_entity_poly.type
_entity_poly.pdbx_seq_one_letter_code
_entity_poly.pdbx_strand_id
1 'polypeptide(L)' 'MNKLLITGIALMSAGVVGIIFAVALEIATGEPIYYLVMKITAGLFGVGGPLFGLALAKRRKSS' A
#
# COMPACT_ATOMS: atom_id res chain seq x y z
N MET A 1 -7.84 -14.38 -13.43
CA MET A 1 -7.32 -13.84 -12.14
C MET A 1 -8.32 -12.85 -11.57
N ASN A 2 -8.59 -12.92 -10.26
CA ASN A 2 -9.59 -12.07 -9.61
C ASN A 2 -9.07 -10.61 -9.60
N LYS A 3 -9.74 -9.71 -10.33
CA LYS A 3 -9.29 -8.30 -10.49
C LYS A 3 -9.02 -7.63 -9.14
N LEU A 4 -9.83 -7.96 -8.14
CA LEU A 4 -9.67 -7.48 -6.76
C LEU A 4 -8.33 -7.87 -6.11
N LEU A 5 -7.83 -9.08 -6.34
CA LEU A 5 -6.53 -9.52 -5.80
C LEU A 5 -5.39 -8.74 -6.46
N ILE A 6 -5.45 -8.53 -7.78
CA ILE A 6 -4.43 -7.78 -8.51
C ILE A 6 -4.41 -6.33 -8.02
N THR A 7 -5.57 -5.69 -7.87
CA THR A 7 -5.66 -4.32 -7.35
C THR A 7 -5.16 -4.22 -5.91
N GLY A 8 -5.50 -5.18 -5.05
CA GLY A 8 -4.99 -5.23 -3.67
C GLY A 8 -3.47 -5.35 -3.62
N ILE A 9 -2.88 -6.24 -4.42
CA ILE A 9 -1.43 -6.39 -4.54
C ILE A 9 -0.80 -5.10 -5.07
N ALA A 10 -1.34 -4.53 -6.15
CA ALA A 10 -0.79 -3.30 -6.74
C ALA A 10 -0.80 -2.11 -5.76
N LEU A 11 -1.86 -1.95 -4.98
CA LEU A 11 -1.96 -0.92 -3.94
C LEU A 11 -0.96 -1.15 -2.79
N MET A 12 -0.81 -2.40 -2.35
CA MET A 12 0.18 -2.76 -1.34
C MET A 12 1.61 -2.51 -1.83
N SER A 13 1.93 -2.91 -3.07
CA SER A 13 3.23 -2.71 -3.69
C SER A 13 3.55 -1.21 -3.86
N ALA A 14 2.60 -0.42 -4.34
CA ALA A 14 2.76 1.05 -4.43
C ALA A 14 2.97 1.67 -3.04
N GLY A 15 2.30 1.15 -2.01
CA GLY A 15 2.55 1.51 -0.63
C GLY A 15 4.00 1.25 -0.22
N VAL A 16 4.51 0.02 -0.40
CA VAL A 16 5.91 -0.31 -0.02
C VAL A 16 6.92 0.62 -0.69
N VAL A 17 6.75 0.90 -1.98
CA VAL A 17 7.62 1.84 -2.73
C VAL A 17 7.54 3.25 -2.15
N GLY A 18 6.34 3.71 -1.78
CA GLY A 18 6.14 5.00 -1.12
C GLY A 18 6.87 5.12 0.23
N ILE A 19 6.94 4.04 1.01
CA ILE A 19 7.69 4.02 2.29
C ILE A 19 9.18 4.16 2.00
N ILE A 20 9.72 3.38 1.07
CA ILE A 20 11.14 3.41 0.72
C ILE A 20 11.53 4.81 0.23
N PHE A 21 10.68 5.43 -0.60
CA PHE A 21 10.89 6.78 -1.08
C PHE A 21 10.83 7.83 0.05
N ALA A 22 9.89 7.70 0.99
CA ALA A 22 9.78 8.58 2.15
C ALA A 22 11.02 8.51 3.04
N VAL A 23 11.51 7.30 3.34
CA VAL A 23 12.72 7.07 4.15
C VAL A 23 13.96 7.62 3.44
N ALA A 24 14.07 7.41 2.13
CA ALA A 24 15.18 7.94 1.34
C ALA A 24 15.20 9.47 1.33
N LEU A 25 14.03 10.11 1.22
CA LEU A 25 13.90 11.56 1.32
C LEU A 25 14.26 12.07 2.72
N GLU A 26 13.81 11.41 3.78
CA GLU A 26 14.14 11.76 5.16
C GLU A 26 15.66 11.78 5.40
N ILE A 27 16.36 10.76 4.91
CA ILE A 27 17.82 10.66 5.02
C ILE A 27 18.52 11.74 4.18
N ALA A 28 18.01 12.03 2.98
CA ALA A 28 18.64 12.96 2.06
C ALA A 28 18.45 14.44 2.42
N THR A 29 17.27 14.84 2.89
CA THR A 29 16.95 16.25 3.15
C THR A 29 16.99 16.63 4.61
N GLY A 30 16.84 15.67 5.54
CA GLY A 30 16.70 15.96 6.98
C GLY A 30 15.44 16.76 7.32
N GLU A 31 14.56 17.00 6.34
CA GLU A 31 13.35 17.81 6.48
C GLU A 31 12.08 16.95 6.54
N PRO A 32 11.03 17.40 7.26
CA PRO A 32 9.82 16.61 7.54
C PRO A 32 8.91 16.37 6.32
N ILE A 33 9.35 16.70 5.10
CA ILE A 33 8.59 16.46 3.84
C ILE A 33 8.17 14.98 3.71
N TYR A 34 8.95 14.06 4.28
CA TYR A 34 8.60 12.65 4.35
C TYR A 34 7.26 12.37 5.04
N TYR A 35 6.79 13.19 5.99
CA TYR A 35 5.51 12.99 6.67
C TYR A 35 4.32 12.99 5.70
N LEU A 36 4.40 13.80 4.64
CA LEU A 36 3.34 13.91 3.66
C LEU A 36 3.29 12.65 2.78
N VAL A 37 4.47 12.17 2.37
CA VAL A 37 4.61 10.89 1.66
C VAL A 37 4.18 9.73 2.55
N MET A 38 4.52 9.74 3.84
CA MET A 38 4.13 8.72 4.81
C MET A 38 2.61 8.62 4.96
N LYS A 39 1.91 9.76 5.01
CA LYS A 39 0.43 9.81 5.08
C LYS A 39 -0.23 9.22 3.83
N ILE A 40 0.26 9.57 2.64
CA ILE A 40 -0.23 9.01 1.37
C ILE A 40 -0.02 7.49 1.36
N THR A 41 1.17 7.07 1.81
CA THR A 41 1.55 5.66 1.85
C THR A 41 0.71 4.87 2.85
N ALA A 42 0.46 5.43 4.03
CA ALA A 42 -0.45 4.85 5.02
C ALA A 42 -1.88 4.72 4.46
N GLY A 43 -2.33 5.68 3.64
CA GLY A 43 -3.59 5.58 2.91
C GLY A 43 -3.63 4.44 1.89
N LEU A 44 -2.55 4.27 1.11
CA LEU A 44 -2.43 3.16 0.17
C LEU A 44 -2.42 1.81 0.88
N PHE A 45 -1.78 1.72 2.05
CA PHE A 45 -1.84 0.54 2.90
C PHE A 45 -3.23 0.30 3.51
N GLY A 46 -3.84 1.37 4.01
CA GLY A 46 -5.17 1.35 4.62
C GLY A 46 -6.28 0.91 3.65
N VAL A 47 -6.14 1.21 2.34
CA VAL A 47 -7.09 0.77 1.32
C VAL A 47 -6.69 -0.58 0.72
N GLY A 48 -5.40 -0.81 0.46
CA GLY A 48 -4.92 -2.05 -0.16
C GLY A 48 -5.08 -3.29 0.72
N GLY A 49 -4.89 -3.17 2.03
CA GLY A 49 -5.01 -4.28 3.00
C GLY A 49 -6.42 -4.87 3.06
N PRO A 50 -7.48 -4.05 3.29
CA PRO A 50 -8.86 -4.51 3.27
C PRO A 50 -9.29 -5.07 1.91
N LEU A 51 -8.87 -4.45 0.79
CA LEU A 51 -9.17 -4.98 -0.55
C LEU A 51 -8.55 -6.35 -0.78
N PHE A 52 -7.30 -6.55 -0.35
CA PHE A 52 -6.62 -7.83 -0.43
C PHE A 52 -7.28 -8.89 0.46
N GLY A 53 -7.64 -8.54 1.70
CA GLY A 53 -8.36 -9.40 2.63
C GLY A 53 -9.75 -9.81 2.14
N LEU A 54 -10.53 -8.86 1.62
CA LEU A 54 -11.83 -9.12 0.99
C LEU A 54 -11.68 -10.05 -0.21
N ALA A 55 -10.66 -9.86 -1.03
CA ALA A 55 -10.41 -10.68 -2.20
C ALA A 55 -10.04 -12.14 -1.82
N LEU A 56 -9.27 -12.33 -0.74
CA LEU A 56 -8.97 -13.65 -0.16
C LEU A 56 -10.22 -14.32 0.42
N ALA A 57 -11.02 -13.58 1.20
CA ALA A 57 -12.27 -14.10 1.76
C ALA A 57 -13.26 -14.54 0.66
N LYS A 58 -13.37 -13.75 -0.41
CA LYS A 58 -14.22 -14.06 -1.57
C LYS A 58 -13.71 -15.29 -2.34
N ARG A 59 -12.39 -15.48 -2.43
CA ARG A 59 -11.79 -16.68 -3.03
C ARG A 59 -12.09 -17.94 -2.22
N ARG A 60 -12.12 -17.83 -0.88
CA ARG A 60 -12.39 -18.95 0.03
C ARG A 60 -13.85 -19.39 0.05
N LYS A 61 -14.80 -18.48 -0.22
CA LYS A 61 -16.25 -18.78 -0.28
C LYS A 61 -16.69 -19.42 -1.61
N SER A 62 -15.85 -19.38 -2.64
CA SER A 62 -16.14 -19.91 -3.98
C SER A 62 -15.50 -21.28 -4.25
N SER A 63 -14.83 -21.86 -3.25
CA SER A 63 -14.21 -23.19 -3.27
C SER A 63 -14.87 -24.07 -2.24
#